data_AF-A0A662WFM4-F1
#
_entry.id   AF-A0A662WFM4-F1
#
_cell.length_a   1.000
_cell.length_b   1.000
_cell.length_c   1.000
_cell.angle_alpha   90.00
_cell.angle_beta   90.00
_cell.angle_gamma   90.00
#
_symmetry.space_group_name_H-M   'P 1'
#
loop_
_entity.id
_entity.type
_entity.pdbx_description
1 polymer ?
#
loop_
_entity_poly.entity_id
_entity_poly.type
_entity_poly.pdbx_seq_one_letter_code
_entity_poly.pdbx_strand_id
1 'polypeptide(L)'
;MPMHMPLPSLLQTFQATRATVKERHPSISYERQLLNMPDGGVVSLDWALPSDIDSETAEGAPLGLDAIQHGRKTALLIAGLTGGSYEHYMRCAVWRLIAAGWQCVVLNSRGCADTPLQSQQFYCNAYTEDLRFVAKYLVDEYAFGQKEAFLGVGFSMGANVLTKYLGEQGTSSALTAGVSVGNPFDLTRCFADIRGSIYDRALSKRLRALSNAHEVFKDYPGVDMAALRLSTLVYDFDELFTIKLFRYSTVDEFYVDASSVTRLAQVRVPLLCLSAADDPICVPAALPTREQVEANPHVILCVAKSGGHLGFFESGRRPDEPKQVDKTQETKWSERVWSARVIAEFAESVAPELAMKGLALLLLPLLLLSLKVMSSYGAKSSVSLSVGNSYLTFNFAITQRCFSLAPCYDNKASFATWQFLKKDTKIVFYLENECQGKSVTGSGTRRGSLKFTDAQGFDKHVSSFMVWKDRTGRAINGFMDICYGWERATISPFNVSDGNETISYYSSSDSEASDSAEAGVVASTTLR
;
A
#
# COMPACT_ATOMS: atom_id res chain seq x y z
N MET A 1 28.22 -20.38 3.13
CA MET A 1 28.58 -19.71 1.86
C MET A 1 27.48 -18.71 1.56
N PRO A 2 27.76 -17.41 1.40
CA PRO A 2 26.71 -16.45 1.10
C PRO A 2 26.22 -16.75 -0.32
N MET A 3 24.92 -17.04 -0.43
CA MET A 3 24.24 -17.14 -1.72
C MET A 3 24.54 -15.86 -2.51
N HIS A 4 25.01 -16.03 -3.74
CA HIS A 4 25.17 -14.94 -4.69
C HIS A 4 23.86 -14.14 -4.78
N MET A 5 23.83 -12.97 -4.16
CA MET A 5 22.77 -11.99 -4.32
C MET A 5 22.77 -11.60 -5.81
N PRO A 6 21.65 -11.75 -6.54
CA PRO A 6 21.66 -11.52 -7.98
C PRO A 6 21.94 -10.04 -8.26
N LEU A 7 22.88 -9.77 -9.18
CA LEU A 7 23.33 -8.43 -9.62
C LEU A 7 22.23 -7.36 -9.78
N PRO A 8 20.98 -7.67 -10.21
CA PRO A 8 19.91 -6.68 -10.36
C PRO A 8 19.45 -6.02 -9.04
N SER A 9 19.41 -6.75 -7.92
CA SER A 9 18.97 -6.24 -6.60
C SER A 9 19.82 -5.08 -6.07
N LEU A 10 21.12 -5.13 -6.40
CA LEU A 10 22.08 -4.09 -6.08
C LEU A 10 21.83 -2.80 -6.88
N LEU A 11 21.39 -2.93 -8.14
CA LEU A 11 21.36 -1.82 -9.08
C LEU A 11 20.40 -0.72 -8.64
N GLN A 12 19.18 -1.06 -8.21
CA GLN A 12 18.18 -0.07 -7.79
C GLN A 12 18.52 0.57 -6.43
N THR A 13 19.08 -0.21 -5.50
CA THR A 13 19.58 0.32 -4.22
C THR A 13 20.75 1.28 -4.42
N PHE A 14 21.70 0.93 -5.31
CA PHE A 14 22.78 1.83 -5.71
C PHE A 14 22.27 3.05 -6.46
N GLN A 15 21.25 2.90 -7.32
CA GLN A 15 20.59 4.01 -7.99
C GLN A 15 19.92 4.96 -6.99
N ALA A 16 19.23 4.45 -5.96
CA ALA A 16 18.63 5.28 -4.92
C ALA A 16 19.68 6.13 -4.20
N THR A 17 20.79 5.49 -3.81
CA THR A 17 21.92 6.20 -3.18
C THR A 17 22.57 7.20 -4.13
N ARG A 18 22.75 6.83 -5.39
CA ARG A 18 23.31 7.69 -6.43
C ARG A 18 22.38 8.86 -6.74
N ALA A 19 21.07 8.66 -6.72
CA ALA A 19 20.07 9.66 -7.04
C ALA A 19 20.09 10.81 -6.03
N THR A 20 20.25 10.51 -4.73
CA THR A 20 20.46 11.53 -3.69
C THR A 20 21.67 12.44 -3.97
N VAL A 21 22.73 11.92 -4.62
CA VAL A 21 23.99 12.67 -4.82
C VAL A 21 24.09 13.29 -6.21
N LYS A 22 23.56 12.62 -7.24
CA LYS A 22 23.90 12.91 -8.65
C LYS A 22 22.69 13.16 -9.55
N GLU A 23 21.47 12.86 -9.11
CA GLU A 23 20.27 13.07 -9.94
C GLU A 23 19.60 14.39 -9.58
N ARG A 24 18.97 15.01 -10.58
CA ARG A 24 18.12 16.19 -10.35
C ARG A 24 16.83 15.72 -9.69
N HIS A 25 16.74 15.92 -8.38
CA HIS A 25 15.52 15.81 -7.58
C HIS A 25 14.72 17.12 -7.61
N PRO A 26 13.40 17.12 -7.32
CA PRO A 26 12.65 18.35 -7.10
C PRO A 26 13.35 19.26 -6.11
N SER A 27 13.60 20.52 -6.44
CA SER A 27 13.91 21.49 -5.40
C SER A 27 12.67 21.67 -4.52
N ILE A 28 12.79 21.35 -3.23
CA ILE A 28 11.74 21.59 -2.25
C ILE A 28 12.22 22.71 -1.37
N SER A 29 11.42 23.75 -1.28
CA SER A 29 11.70 24.92 -0.45
C SER A 29 11.14 24.66 0.94
N TYR A 30 11.98 24.13 1.83
CA TYR A 30 11.59 23.82 3.21
C TYR A 30 11.77 25.02 4.14
N GLU A 31 10.80 25.24 5.01
CA GLU A 31 10.94 26.10 6.19
C GLU A 31 11.18 25.24 7.44
N ARG A 32 12.28 25.47 8.15
CA ARG A 32 12.66 24.64 9.30
C ARG A 32 12.10 25.21 10.61
N GLN A 33 11.37 24.38 11.34
CA GLN A 33 10.98 24.61 12.72
C GLN A 33 11.77 23.66 13.65
N LEU A 34 12.43 24.22 14.66
CA LEU A 34 13.00 23.40 15.74
C LEU A 34 11.94 23.19 16.82
N LEU A 35 11.70 21.93 17.18
CA LEU A 35 10.74 21.55 18.22
C LEU A 35 11.48 20.98 19.43
N ASN A 36 11.33 21.66 20.56
CA ASN A 36 11.88 21.20 21.84
C ASN A 36 11.10 19.98 22.34
N MET A 37 11.83 18.99 22.82
CA MET A 37 11.29 17.73 23.31
C MET A 37 11.27 17.72 24.85
N PRO A 38 10.38 16.93 25.49
CA PRO A 38 10.24 16.92 26.96
C PRO A 38 11.51 16.53 27.72
N ASP A 39 12.44 15.82 27.08
CA ASP A 39 13.73 15.41 27.63
C ASP A 39 14.84 16.48 27.51
N GLY A 40 14.49 17.69 27.04
CA GLY A 40 15.42 18.79 26.83
C GLY A 40 16.22 18.72 25.52
N GLY A 41 15.97 17.71 24.67
CA GLY A 41 16.51 17.66 23.33
C GLY A 41 15.64 18.37 22.30
N VAL A 42 16.00 18.20 21.02
CA VAL A 42 15.34 18.89 19.90
C VAL A 42 15.21 17.95 18.69
N VAL A 43 14.08 18.04 18.01
CA VAL A 43 13.89 17.52 16.64
C VAL A 43 13.66 18.69 15.70
N SER A 44 13.86 18.50 14.39
CA SER A 44 13.47 19.52 13.41
C SER A 44 12.32 19.04 12.53
N LEU A 45 11.43 19.98 12.20
CA LEU A 45 10.31 19.82 11.30
C LEU A 45 10.58 20.68 10.07
N ASP A 46 10.82 20.06 8.92
CA ASP A 46 11.01 20.76 7.65
C ASP A 46 9.68 20.81 6.90
N TRP A 47 9.09 21.99 6.84
CA TRP A 47 7.77 22.25 6.27
C TRP A 47 7.86 22.58 4.79
N ALA A 48 7.06 21.89 3.98
CA ALA A 48 6.79 22.24 2.59
C ALA A 48 5.29 22.50 2.45
N LEU A 49 4.93 23.68 1.96
CA LEU A 49 3.54 24.12 1.85
C LEU A 49 3.16 24.33 0.38
N PRO A 50 1.94 23.98 -0.03
CA PRO A 50 1.46 24.29 -1.37
C PRO A 50 1.30 25.80 -1.53
N SER A 51 1.85 26.38 -2.58
CA SER A 51 1.60 27.76 -2.97
C SER A 51 0.24 27.88 -3.67
N ASP A 52 -0.53 28.93 -3.37
CA ASP A 52 -1.78 29.26 -4.07
C ASP A 52 -1.55 29.72 -5.54
N ILE A 53 -0.29 29.82 -5.95
CA ILE A 53 0.12 30.10 -7.34
C ILE A 53 0.20 28.75 -8.06
N ASP A 54 -0.42 28.65 -9.24
CA ASP A 54 -0.42 27.52 -10.20
C ASP A 54 0.99 27.13 -10.71
N SER A 55 2.02 27.14 -9.86
CA SER A 55 3.34 26.66 -10.21
C SER A 55 3.42 25.17 -9.89
N GLU A 56 3.55 24.36 -10.94
CA GLU A 56 3.89 22.92 -10.89
C GLU A 56 5.27 22.64 -10.24
N THR A 57 5.88 23.65 -9.62
CA THR A 57 7.23 23.67 -9.06
C THR A 57 7.17 24.01 -7.57
N ALA A 58 7.78 23.18 -6.72
CA ALA A 58 8.09 23.53 -5.32
C ALA A 58 9.30 24.49 -5.21
N GLU A 59 9.56 25.25 -6.28
CA GLU A 59 10.68 26.18 -6.42
C GLU A 59 10.20 27.59 -6.05
N GLY A 60 10.71 28.14 -4.95
CA GLY A 60 10.34 29.47 -4.45
C GLY A 60 11.00 29.80 -3.12
N ALA A 61 10.81 31.01 -2.59
CA ALA A 61 11.14 31.25 -1.18
C ALA A 61 10.14 30.45 -0.31
N PRO A 62 10.56 29.92 0.86
CA PRO A 62 9.62 29.30 1.79
C PRO A 62 8.51 30.30 2.15
N LEU A 63 7.26 29.82 2.24
CA LEU A 63 6.09 30.66 2.54
C LEU A 63 6.03 31.13 4.00
N GLY A 64 6.97 30.70 4.85
CA GLY A 64 6.96 30.94 6.29
C GLY A 64 6.08 29.95 7.06
N LEU A 65 6.32 29.84 8.37
CA LEU A 65 5.53 28.97 9.27
C LEU A 65 4.11 29.51 9.52
N ASP A 66 3.90 30.82 9.34
CA ASP A 66 2.60 31.49 9.44
C ASP A 66 1.63 31.13 8.31
N ALA A 67 2.14 30.56 7.21
CA ALA A 67 1.33 30.07 6.09
C ALA A 67 0.76 28.66 6.33
N ILE A 68 1.07 27.99 7.45
CA ILE A 68 0.52 26.67 7.78
C ILE A 68 -0.99 26.78 7.98
N GLN A 69 -1.75 26.07 7.17
CA GLN A 69 -3.21 26.06 7.24
C GLN A 69 -3.70 24.99 8.22
N HIS A 70 -4.38 25.43 9.28
CA HIS A 70 -4.88 24.54 10.32
C HIS A 70 -6.00 23.62 9.79
N GLY A 71 -5.95 22.34 10.17
CA GLY A 71 -6.97 21.34 9.84
C GLY A 71 -7.00 20.88 8.38
N ARG A 72 -6.09 21.38 7.53
CA ARG A 72 -5.91 20.96 6.13
C ARG A 72 -5.21 19.60 6.04
N LYS A 73 -5.46 18.85 4.96
CA LYS A 73 -4.82 17.57 4.67
C LYS A 73 -3.30 17.72 4.70
N THR A 74 -2.67 16.92 5.56
CA THR A 74 -1.25 17.06 5.88
C THR A 74 -0.58 15.70 5.97
N ALA A 75 0.64 15.60 5.45
CA ALA A 75 1.48 14.42 5.53
C ALA A 75 2.68 14.68 6.45
N LEU A 76 2.85 13.84 7.48
CA LEU A 76 4.02 13.75 8.33
C LEU A 76 4.96 12.66 7.79
N LEU A 77 6.10 13.07 7.24
CA LEU A 77 7.07 12.16 6.63
C LEU A 77 8.25 11.89 7.57
N ILE A 78 8.71 10.64 7.62
CA ILE A 78 9.76 10.18 8.54
C ILE A 78 10.85 9.47 7.74
N ALA A 79 12.05 10.03 7.78
CA ALA A 79 13.20 9.51 7.04
C ALA A 79 13.75 8.21 7.63
N GLY A 80 14.57 7.52 6.82
CA GLY A 80 15.34 6.37 7.27
C GLY A 80 16.53 6.74 8.16
N LEU A 81 17.33 5.73 8.50
CA LEU A 81 18.50 5.88 9.37
C LEU A 81 19.49 6.90 8.82
N THR A 82 19.84 7.93 9.61
CA THR A 82 20.77 9.02 9.24
C THR A 82 20.35 9.82 7.99
N GLY A 83 19.09 9.72 7.58
CA GLY A 83 18.52 10.48 6.48
C GLY A 83 17.85 11.76 6.95
N GLY A 84 17.17 12.44 6.02
CA GLY A 84 16.37 13.62 6.31
C GLY A 84 15.59 14.12 5.11
N SER A 85 15.09 15.35 5.23
CA SER A 85 14.31 16.06 4.20
C SER A 85 15.00 16.18 2.82
N TYR A 86 16.33 16.10 2.78
CA TYR A 86 17.13 16.19 1.56
C TYR A 86 17.16 14.89 0.73
N GLU A 87 16.73 13.76 1.27
CA GLU A 87 16.81 12.46 0.59
C GLU A 87 15.95 12.43 -0.69
N HIS A 88 16.42 11.77 -1.75
CA HIS A 88 15.76 11.80 -3.06
C HIS A 88 14.31 11.29 -3.01
N TYR A 89 14.10 10.10 -2.43
CA TYR A 89 12.76 9.51 -2.28
C TYR A 89 11.82 10.39 -1.46
N MET A 90 12.36 11.10 -0.46
CA MET A 90 11.61 12.01 0.41
C MET A 90 11.09 13.19 -0.40
N ARG A 91 11.97 13.84 -1.18
CA ARG A 91 11.63 15.00 -2.01
C ARG A 91 10.65 14.64 -3.12
N CYS A 92 10.78 13.46 -3.72
CA CYS A 92 9.81 12.96 -4.70
C CYS A 92 8.41 12.79 -4.08
N ALA A 93 8.32 12.19 -2.88
CA ALA A 93 7.04 12.05 -2.19
C ALA A 93 6.44 13.41 -1.79
N VAL A 94 7.24 14.29 -1.21
CA VAL A 94 6.81 15.66 -0.84
C VAL A 94 6.33 16.43 -2.06
N TRP A 95 7.10 16.44 -3.16
CA TRP A 95 6.71 17.13 -4.40
C TRP A 95 5.34 16.65 -4.89
N ARG A 96 5.13 15.33 -4.91
CA ARG A 96 3.88 14.76 -5.43
C ARG A 96 2.68 15.05 -4.53
N LEU A 97 2.87 15.01 -3.21
CA LEU A 97 1.84 15.35 -2.23
C LEU A 97 1.47 16.84 -2.30
N ILE A 98 2.46 17.73 -2.40
CA ILE A 98 2.27 19.18 -2.57
C ILE A 98 1.49 19.47 -3.86
N ALA A 99 1.84 18.82 -4.97
CA ALA A 99 1.11 18.92 -6.23
C ALA A 99 -0.34 18.40 -6.12
N ALA A 100 -0.63 17.50 -5.18
CA ALA A 100 -1.98 17.07 -4.85
C ALA A 100 -2.68 17.97 -3.81
N GLY A 101 -2.06 19.09 -3.42
CA GLY A 101 -2.61 20.09 -2.50
C GLY A 101 -2.46 19.74 -1.00
N TRP A 102 -1.61 18.76 -0.66
CA TRP A 102 -1.25 18.44 0.73
C TRP A 102 -0.22 19.39 1.28
N GLN A 103 -0.29 19.65 2.59
CA GLN A 103 0.86 20.17 3.33
C GLN A 103 1.78 19.01 3.70
N CYS A 104 3.08 19.22 3.67
CA CYS A 104 4.06 18.21 4.05
C CYS A 104 4.95 18.73 5.16
N VAL A 105 5.21 17.89 6.16
CA VAL A 105 6.19 18.16 7.21
C VAL A 105 7.09 16.95 7.35
N VAL A 106 8.39 17.13 7.19
CA VAL A 106 9.38 16.07 7.39
C VAL A 106 9.91 16.15 8.81
N LEU A 107 9.71 15.09 9.60
CA LEU A 107 10.36 14.93 10.89
C LEU A 107 11.79 14.42 10.68
N ASN A 108 12.78 15.27 10.95
CA ASN A 108 14.16 14.86 11.03
C ASN A 108 14.52 14.45 12.46
N SER A 109 15.09 13.25 12.59
CA SER A 109 15.54 12.73 13.88
C SER A 109 16.67 13.57 14.49
N ARG A 110 16.82 13.44 15.81
CA ARG A 110 17.88 14.07 16.60
C ARG A 110 19.26 13.78 16.01
N GLY A 111 20.06 14.81 15.76
CA GLY A 111 21.41 14.67 15.19
C GLY A 111 21.48 14.46 13.67
N CYS A 112 20.33 14.39 12.97
CA CYS A 112 20.23 14.18 11.52
C CYS A 112 19.82 15.46 10.79
N ALA A 113 20.20 15.58 9.51
CA ALA A 113 19.84 16.71 8.65
C ALA A 113 20.10 18.08 9.29
N ASP A 114 21.26 18.25 9.93
CA ASP A 114 21.65 19.46 10.68
C ASP A 114 20.75 19.80 11.88
N THR A 115 19.95 18.85 12.35
CA THR A 115 19.25 18.95 13.63
C THR A 115 20.25 18.77 14.76
N PRO A 116 20.34 19.70 15.71
CA PRO A 116 21.26 19.56 16.84
C PRO A 116 20.95 18.32 17.69
N LEU A 117 21.98 17.63 18.17
CA LEU A 117 21.84 16.67 19.26
C LEU A 117 22.22 17.37 20.57
N GLN A 118 21.24 17.68 21.41
CA GLN A 118 21.41 18.51 22.62
C GLN A 118 21.23 17.74 23.93
N SER A 119 20.65 16.55 23.87
CA SER A 119 20.33 15.71 25.02
C SER A 119 20.97 14.33 24.88
N GLN A 120 21.17 13.63 25.99
CA GLN A 120 21.55 12.21 26.01
C GLN A 120 20.38 11.25 25.69
N GLN A 121 19.36 11.75 24.99
CA GLN A 121 18.34 10.94 24.33
C GLN A 121 18.67 10.84 22.84
N PHE A 122 18.70 9.62 22.34
CA PHE A 122 18.94 9.31 20.94
C PHE A 122 17.68 8.75 20.27
N TYR A 123 17.76 8.42 18.98
CA TYR A 123 16.69 7.75 18.24
C TYR A 123 17.14 6.37 17.76
N CYS A 124 16.21 5.43 17.62
CA CYS A 124 16.49 4.09 17.11
C CYS A 124 15.21 3.46 16.53
N ASN A 125 15.33 2.26 15.96
CA ASN A 125 14.20 1.53 15.38
C ASN A 125 13.05 1.23 16.37
N ALA A 126 13.35 1.10 17.67
CA ALA A 126 12.35 0.84 18.70
C ALA A 126 11.67 2.10 19.26
N TYR A 127 12.30 3.27 19.08
CA TYR A 127 11.92 4.50 19.77
C TYR A 127 10.84 5.28 19.02
N THR A 128 9.60 5.20 19.51
CA THR A 128 8.41 5.81 18.91
C THR A 128 8.01 7.13 19.58
N GLU A 129 8.65 7.53 20.67
CA GLU A 129 8.22 8.69 21.48
C GLU A 129 8.43 10.04 20.78
N ASP A 130 9.48 10.20 19.98
CA ASP A 130 9.67 11.43 19.18
C ASP A 130 8.50 11.61 18.19
N LEU A 131 8.15 10.54 17.47
CA LEU A 131 7.00 10.55 16.56
C LEU A 131 5.69 10.79 17.32
N ARG A 132 5.50 10.14 18.47
CA ARG A 132 4.29 10.30 19.29
C ARG A 132 4.10 11.75 19.75
N PHE A 133 5.18 12.36 20.24
CA PHE A 133 5.16 13.75 20.68
C PHE A 133 4.90 14.71 19.52
N VAL A 134 5.62 14.55 18.40
CA VAL A 134 5.46 15.39 17.21
C VAL A 134 4.05 15.27 16.63
N ALA A 135 3.53 14.06 16.46
CA ALA A 135 2.18 13.86 15.93
C ALA A 135 1.13 14.50 16.83
N LYS A 136 1.27 14.37 18.16
CA LYS A 136 0.37 15.04 19.12
C LYS A 136 0.50 16.56 19.04
N TYR A 137 1.71 17.10 19.02
CA TYR A 137 1.97 18.53 18.89
C TYR A 137 1.29 19.10 17.63
N LEU A 138 1.42 18.41 16.50
CA LEU A 138 0.82 18.84 15.23
C LEU A 138 -0.73 18.80 15.25
N VAL A 139 -1.33 17.85 15.98
CA VAL A 139 -2.78 17.84 16.22
C VAL A 139 -3.21 19.00 17.11
N ASP A 140 -2.49 19.24 18.22
CA ASP A 140 -2.87 20.25 19.20
C ASP A 140 -2.68 21.67 18.66
N GLU A 141 -1.56 21.94 17.98
CA GLU A 141 -1.22 23.27 17.44
C GLU A 141 -2.00 23.58 16.16
N TYR A 142 -2.02 22.64 15.21
CA TYR A 142 -2.53 22.89 13.85
C TYR A 142 -3.87 22.20 13.55
N ALA A 143 -4.50 21.54 14.52
CA ALA A 143 -5.79 20.84 14.36
C ALA A 143 -5.79 19.76 13.26
N PHE A 144 -4.64 19.19 12.92
CA PHE A 144 -4.55 18.13 11.90
C PHE A 144 -5.31 16.87 12.33
N GLY A 145 -5.86 16.14 11.35
CA GLY A 145 -6.63 14.91 11.59
C GLY A 145 -8.06 15.13 12.11
N GLN A 146 -8.44 16.37 12.44
CA GLN A 146 -9.79 16.68 12.96
C GLN A 146 -10.83 16.92 11.87
N LYS A 147 -10.43 17.49 10.72
CA LYS A 147 -11.31 17.83 9.58
C LYS A 147 -10.92 17.05 8.33
N GLU A 148 -9.65 17.11 7.97
CA GLU A 148 -9.06 16.41 6.83
C GLU A 148 -8.01 15.39 7.29
N ALA A 149 -7.55 14.56 6.35
CA ALA A 149 -6.64 13.46 6.62
C ALA A 149 -5.27 13.95 7.15
N PHE A 150 -4.73 13.21 8.13
CA PHE A 150 -3.37 13.39 8.64
C PHE A 150 -2.58 12.10 8.41
N LEU A 151 -1.80 12.08 7.34
CA LEU A 151 -1.11 10.89 6.83
C LEU A 151 0.30 10.77 7.44
N GLY A 152 0.66 9.60 7.95
CA GLY A 152 2.07 9.26 8.20
C GLY A 152 2.71 8.61 6.98
N VAL A 153 3.93 9.01 6.62
CA VAL A 153 4.72 8.33 5.57
C VAL A 153 6.10 8.03 6.10
N GLY A 154 6.44 6.75 6.27
CA GLY A 154 7.74 6.33 6.77
C GLY A 154 8.54 5.61 5.69
N PHE A 155 9.85 5.83 5.69
CA PHE A 155 10.79 5.14 4.79
C PHE A 155 11.84 4.37 5.60
N SER A 156 12.10 3.10 5.24
CA SER A 156 13.11 2.26 5.91
C SER A 156 12.90 2.21 7.42
N MET A 157 13.89 2.55 8.24
CA MET A 157 13.75 2.72 9.70
C MET A 157 12.54 3.58 10.08
N GLY A 158 12.28 4.69 9.37
CA GLY A 158 11.12 5.55 9.61
C GLY A 158 9.79 4.83 9.37
N ALA A 159 9.75 3.89 8.42
CA ALA A 159 8.60 3.03 8.16
C ALA A 159 8.36 2.04 9.30
N ASN A 160 9.44 1.48 9.86
CA ASN A 160 9.37 0.60 11.03
C ASN A 160 8.83 1.36 12.26
N VAL A 161 9.41 2.54 12.56
CA VAL A 161 8.97 3.39 13.67
C VAL A 161 7.52 3.82 13.50
N LEU A 162 7.11 4.22 12.29
CA LEU A 162 5.72 4.56 11.99
C LEU A 162 4.78 3.38 12.25
N THR A 163 5.10 2.19 11.71
CA THR A 163 4.27 1.00 11.86
C THR A 163 4.15 0.59 13.33
N LYS A 164 5.26 0.64 14.07
CA LYS A 164 5.29 0.37 15.52
C LYS A 164 4.42 1.38 16.28
N TYR A 165 4.54 2.67 15.99
CA TYR A 165 3.72 3.74 16.56
C TYR A 165 2.22 3.53 16.29
N LEU A 166 1.84 3.20 15.05
CA LEU A 166 0.44 2.97 14.67
C LEU A 166 -0.16 1.78 15.42
N GLY A 167 0.60 0.70 15.62
CA GLY A 167 0.15 -0.44 16.41
C GLY A 167 0.13 -0.18 17.92
N GLU A 168 1.07 0.62 18.45
CA GLU A 168 1.05 1.03 19.86
C GLU A 168 -0.12 1.97 20.19
N GLN A 169 -0.47 2.87 19.28
CA GLN A 169 -1.56 3.81 19.47
C GLN A 169 -2.93 3.20 19.15
N GLY A 170 -3.00 2.27 18.20
CA GLY A 170 -4.25 1.67 17.75
C GLY A 170 -5.28 2.76 17.39
N THR A 171 -6.44 2.73 18.04
CA THR A 171 -7.53 3.70 17.82
C THR A 171 -7.21 5.11 18.32
N SER A 172 -6.19 5.28 19.16
CA SER A 172 -5.77 6.57 19.72
C SER A 172 -4.74 7.28 18.85
N SER A 173 -4.42 6.73 17.67
CA SER A 173 -3.44 7.33 16.76
C SER A 173 -3.88 8.73 16.35
N ALA A 174 -2.96 9.70 16.49
CA ALA A 174 -3.12 11.05 15.92
C ALA A 174 -3.19 11.02 14.38
N LEU A 175 -2.52 10.05 13.75
CA LEU A 175 -2.51 9.88 12.30
C LEU A 175 -3.75 9.12 11.86
N THR A 176 -4.39 9.57 10.78
CA THR A 176 -5.62 8.97 10.22
C THR A 176 -5.33 7.83 9.23
N ALA A 177 -4.10 7.73 8.71
CA ALA A 177 -3.63 6.67 7.83
C ALA A 177 -2.09 6.64 7.81
N GLY A 178 -1.49 5.58 7.26
CA GLY A 178 -0.05 5.43 7.12
C GLY A 178 0.39 4.83 5.78
N VAL A 179 1.57 5.22 5.31
CA VAL A 179 2.31 4.53 4.25
C VAL A 179 3.70 4.15 4.77
N SER A 180 4.05 2.88 4.63
CA SER A 180 5.29 2.28 5.10
C SER A 180 6.08 1.76 3.89
N VAL A 181 7.21 2.41 3.54
CA VAL A 181 7.98 2.09 2.33
C VAL A 181 9.34 1.48 2.69
N GLY A 182 9.63 0.29 2.16
CA GLY A 182 10.89 -0.43 2.40
C GLY A 182 11.10 -0.75 3.88
N ASN A 183 10.06 -1.17 4.59
CA ASN A 183 10.09 -1.37 6.04
C ASN A 183 10.83 -2.67 6.43
N PRO A 184 11.86 -2.59 7.30
CA PRO A 184 12.46 -3.77 7.92
C PRO A 184 11.53 -4.31 9.03
N PHE A 185 10.45 -5.01 8.68
CA PHE A 185 9.43 -5.45 9.64
C PHE A 185 9.96 -6.36 10.76
N ASP A 186 10.88 -7.28 10.42
CA ASP A 186 11.59 -8.17 11.36
C ASP A 186 13.09 -7.83 11.33
N LEU A 187 13.52 -7.02 12.30
CA LEU A 187 14.89 -6.53 12.38
C LEU A 187 15.88 -7.63 12.69
N THR A 188 15.46 -8.64 13.46
CA THR A 188 16.30 -9.80 13.78
C THR A 188 16.71 -10.50 12.49
N ARG A 189 15.76 -10.72 11.57
CA ARG A 189 16.03 -11.34 10.26
C ARG A 189 16.81 -10.42 9.33
N CYS A 190 16.43 -9.14 9.23
CA CYS A 190 17.12 -8.18 8.37
C CYS A 190 18.61 -8.06 8.76
N PHE A 191 18.91 -7.84 10.04
CA PHE A 191 20.28 -7.66 10.50
C PHE A 191 21.09 -8.97 10.55
N ALA A 192 20.44 -10.13 10.71
CA ALA A 192 21.12 -11.40 10.52
C ALA A 192 21.56 -11.62 9.07
N ASP A 193 20.72 -11.24 8.09
CA ASP A 193 21.03 -11.43 6.66
C ASP A 193 22.11 -10.46 6.17
N ILE A 194 22.02 -9.18 6.52
CA ILE A 194 23.00 -8.19 6.03
C ILE A 194 24.34 -8.26 6.77
N ARG A 195 24.47 -9.04 7.85
CA ARG A 195 25.65 -9.02 8.73
C ARG A 195 26.94 -9.24 7.94
N GLY A 196 27.89 -8.32 8.10
CA GLY A 196 29.20 -8.36 7.42
C GLY A 196 29.17 -7.96 5.94
N SER A 197 28.00 -7.69 5.37
CA SER A 197 27.85 -7.20 3.99
C SER A 197 28.36 -5.76 3.81
N ILE A 198 28.41 -5.29 2.56
CA ILE A 198 28.74 -3.90 2.26
C ILE A 198 27.71 -2.91 2.82
N TYR A 199 26.44 -3.33 2.93
CA TYR A 199 25.36 -2.51 3.46
C TYR A 199 25.50 -2.32 4.96
N ASP A 200 25.77 -3.40 5.69
CA ASP A 200 26.02 -3.36 7.14
C ASP A 200 27.18 -2.41 7.48
N ARG A 201 28.30 -2.54 6.76
CA ARG A 201 29.46 -1.65 6.93
C ARG A 201 29.15 -0.18 6.57
N ALA A 202 28.37 0.04 5.52
CA ALA A 202 27.98 1.39 5.10
C ALA A 202 27.03 2.05 6.12
N LEU A 203 26.04 1.30 6.63
CA LEU A 203 25.11 1.76 7.68
C LEU A 203 25.86 2.06 8.98
N SER A 204 26.72 1.15 9.42
CA SER A 204 27.56 1.34 10.60
C SER A 204 28.44 2.59 10.45
N LYS A 205 29.05 2.82 9.27
CA LYS A 205 29.82 4.05 9.00
C LYS A 205 28.97 5.31 9.12
N ARG A 206 27.73 5.31 8.61
CA ARG A 206 26.81 6.46 8.72
C ARG A 206 26.41 6.72 10.18
N LEU A 207 26.10 5.67 10.94
CA LEU A 207 25.79 5.74 12.38
C LEU A 207 26.91 6.40 13.19
N ARG A 208 28.17 6.01 12.93
CA ARG A 208 29.34 6.61 13.60
C ARG A 208 29.58 8.07 13.25
N ALA A 209 29.07 8.54 12.11
CA ALA A 209 29.32 9.87 11.57
C ALA A 209 28.24 10.91 11.95
N LEU A 210 27.34 10.58 12.88
CA LEU A 210 26.29 11.51 13.31
C LEU A 210 26.87 12.71 14.05
N SER A 211 26.65 13.89 13.45
CA SER A 211 27.10 15.24 13.84
C SER A 211 27.99 15.31 15.08
N ASN A 212 27.39 15.50 16.26
CA ASN A 212 28.08 15.71 17.53
C ASN A 212 27.80 14.61 18.57
N ALA A 213 27.37 13.41 18.16
CA ALA A 213 27.08 12.31 19.08
C ALA A 213 28.30 11.95 19.96
N HIS A 214 29.50 12.06 19.39
CA HIS A 214 30.76 11.87 20.12
C HIS A 214 30.95 12.80 21.31
N GLU A 215 30.45 14.03 21.25
CA GLU A 215 30.59 15.00 22.33
C GLU A 215 29.46 14.87 23.36
N VAL A 216 28.24 14.62 22.91
CA VAL A 216 27.04 14.51 23.78
C VAL A 216 27.09 13.27 24.67
N PHE A 217 27.63 12.17 24.14
CA PHE A 217 27.62 10.87 24.82
C PHE A 217 28.98 10.45 25.41
N LYS A 218 30.01 11.31 25.38
CA LYS A 218 31.37 10.98 25.87
C LYS A 218 31.42 10.50 27.32
N ASP A 219 30.55 11.06 28.16
CA ASP A 219 30.49 10.77 29.60
C ASP A 219 29.27 9.88 29.95
N TYR A 220 28.61 9.27 28.96
CA TYR A 220 27.44 8.43 29.21
C TYR A 220 27.85 7.09 29.85
N PRO A 221 27.24 6.69 30.98
CA PRO A 221 27.62 5.46 31.67
C PRO A 221 27.53 4.20 30.80
N GLY A 222 28.63 3.44 30.73
CA GLY A 222 28.68 2.17 30.01
C GLY A 222 28.86 2.27 28.49
N VAL A 223 29.02 3.48 27.96
CA VAL A 223 29.33 3.72 26.54
C VAL A 223 30.81 4.01 26.37
N ASP A 224 31.50 3.20 25.56
CA ASP A 224 32.90 3.44 25.18
C ASP A 224 32.95 4.06 23.78
N MET A 225 33.13 5.39 23.72
CA MET A 225 33.20 6.11 22.45
C MET A 225 34.43 5.77 21.62
N ALA A 226 35.53 5.30 22.22
CA ALA A 226 36.71 4.87 21.48
C ALA A 226 36.44 3.53 20.77
N ALA A 227 35.85 2.57 21.49
CA ALA A 227 35.40 1.31 20.89
C ALA A 227 34.32 1.55 19.82
N LEU A 228 33.36 2.45 20.08
CA LEU A 228 32.29 2.77 19.13
C LEU A 228 32.83 3.35 17.81
N ARG A 229 33.92 4.12 17.83
CA ARG A 229 34.58 4.65 16.62
C ARG A 229 35.20 3.55 15.75
N LEU A 230 35.61 2.46 16.37
CA LEU A 230 36.25 1.31 15.71
C LEU A 230 35.26 0.24 15.26
N SER A 231 33.99 0.32 15.69
CA SER A 231 32.95 -0.61 15.25
C SER A 231 32.83 -0.60 13.72
N THR A 232 32.54 -1.76 13.12
CA THR A 232 32.42 -1.86 11.66
C THR A 232 31.09 -2.42 11.21
N LEU A 233 30.35 -3.06 12.12
CA LEU A 233 29.03 -3.63 11.88
C LEU A 233 27.98 -2.84 12.67
N VAL A 234 26.72 -2.92 12.26
CA VAL A 234 25.59 -2.30 12.97
C VAL A 234 25.37 -3.01 14.30
N TYR A 235 25.50 -4.34 14.34
CA TYR A 235 25.39 -5.12 15.58
C TYR A 235 26.37 -4.64 16.67
N ASP A 236 27.63 -4.38 16.31
CA ASP A 236 28.65 -3.87 17.23
C ASP A 236 28.28 -2.47 17.73
N PHE A 237 27.75 -1.62 16.84
CA PHE A 237 27.26 -0.29 17.23
C PHE A 237 26.10 -0.41 18.23
N ASP A 238 25.15 -1.30 17.96
CA ASP A 238 24.00 -1.49 18.83
C ASP A 238 24.39 -2.07 20.19
N GLU A 239 25.36 -3.00 20.24
CA GLU A 239 25.90 -3.58 21.48
C GLU A 239 26.64 -2.54 22.34
N LEU A 240 27.47 -1.71 21.71
CA LEU A 240 28.31 -0.72 22.39
C LEU A 240 27.54 0.57 22.76
N PHE A 241 26.45 0.87 22.06
CA PHE A 241 25.75 2.15 22.18
C PHE A 241 24.24 1.97 22.41
N THR A 242 23.52 1.46 21.40
CA THR A 242 22.04 1.47 21.40
C THR A 242 21.46 0.76 22.61
N ILE A 243 21.88 -0.47 22.92
CA ILE A 243 21.31 -1.21 24.06
C ILE A 243 21.64 -0.57 25.41
N LYS A 244 22.74 0.19 25.51
CA LYS A 244 23.12 0.92 26.73
C LYS A 244 22.20 2.12 26.95
N LEU A 245 21.98 2.91 25.90
CA LEU A 245 21.11 4.08 25.95
C LEU A 245 19.65 3.70 26.21
N PHE A 246 19.15 2.67 25.53
CA PHE A 246 17.75 2.24 25.63
C PHE A 246 17.53 1.12 26.66
N ARG A 247 18.56 0.75 27.41
CA ARG A 247 18.52 -0.17 28.56
C ARG A 247 18.01 -1.58 28.21
N TYR A 248 18.40 -2.11 27.06
CA TYR A 248 18.21 -3.51 26.70
C TYR A 248 19.35 -4.38 27.23
N SER A 249 19.07 -5.64 27.56
CA SER A 249 20.10 -6.56 28.07
C SER A 249 20.98 -7.08 26.95
N THR A 250 20.39 -7.31 25.77
CA THR A 250 21.07 -7.83 24.58
C THR A 250 20.60 -7.13 23.31
N VAL A 251 21.39 -7.19 22.24
CA VAL A 251 21.00 -6.67 20.91
C VAL A 251 19.81 -7.45 20.34
N ASP A 252 19.73 -8.74 20.62
CA ASP A 252 18.63 -9.59 20.15
C ASP A 252 17.30 -9.19 20.79
N GLU A 253 17.29 -8.88 22.10
CA GLU A 253 16.12 -8.29 22.77
C GLU A 253 15.71 -6.96 22.14
N PHE A 254 16.68 -6.10 21.85
CA PHE A 254 16.44 -4.83 21.16
C PHE A 254 15.81 -5.04 19.78
N TYR A 255 16.34 -5.94 18.97
CA TYR A 255 15.81 -6.20 17.63
C TYR A 255 14.40 -6.79 17.66
N VAL A 256 14.09 -7.66 18.62
CA VAL A 256 12.74 -8.20 18.80
C VAL A 256 11.75 -7.08 19.15
N ASP A 257 12.06 -6.21 20.12
CA ASP A 257 11.17 -5.10 20.48
C ASP A 257 11.06 -4.06 19.35
N ALA A 258 12.16 -3.80 18.65
CA ALA A 258 12.18 -2.87 17.54
C ALA A 258 11.35 -3.36 16.33
N SER A 259 11.14 -4.67 16.18
CA SER A 259 10.46 -5.26 15.02
C SER A 259 8.99 -4.90 14.94
N SER A 260 8.62 -4.06 13.96
CA SER A 260 7.25 -3.59 13.77
C SER A 260 6.25 -4.68 13.38
N VAL A 261 6.71 -5.85 12.90
CA VAL A 261 5.85 -7.01 12.63
C VAL A 261 5.00 -7.41 13.85
N THR A 262 5.54 -7.21 15.07
CA THR A 262 4.88 -7.56 16.33
C THR A 262 3.70 -6.66 16.66
N ARG A 263 3.57 -5.51 15.97
CA ARG A 263 2.55 -4.48 16.22
C ARG A 263 1.49 -4.40 15.11
N LEU A 264 1.67 -5.16 14.02
CA LEU A 264 0.75 -5.12 12.87
C LEU A 264 -0.68 -5.45 13.24
N ALA A 265 -0.90 -6.43 14.13
CA ALA A 265 -2.24 -6.83 14.56
C ALA A 265 -3.00 -5.74 15.34
N GLN A 266 -2.29 -4.74 15.87
CA GLN A 266 -2.85 -3.64 16.67
C GLN A 266 -3.06 -2.35 15.86
N VAL A 267 -2.63 -2.29 14.60
CA VAL A 267 -2.91 -1.15 13.72
C VAL A 267 -4.42 -0.99 13.50
N ARG A 268 -4.95 0.22 13.66
CA ARG A 268 -6.40 0.53 13.53
C ARG A 268 -6.73 1.62 12.53
N VAL A 269 -5.75 2.08 11.77
CA VAL A 269 -5.91 3.06 10.68
C VAL A 269 -5.40 2.44 9.39
N PRO A 270 -5.93 2.82 8.21
CA PRO A 270 -5.45 2.30 6.93
C PRO A 270 -3.93 2.45 6.80
N LEU A 271 -3.24 1.34 6.54
CA LEU A 271 -1.80 1.27 6.41
C LEU A 271 -1.43 0.55 5.11
N LEU A 272 -0.78 1.28 4.19
CA LEU A 272 -0.19 0.71 2.99
C LEU A 272 1.30 0.44 3.21
N CYS A 273 1.70 -0.82 3.08
CA CYS A 273 3.08 -1.28 3.17
C CYS A 273 3.61 -1.59 1.77
N LEU A 274 4.59 -0.84 1.29
CA LEU A 274 5.28 -1.05 0.02
C LEU A 274 6.66 -1.67 0.26
N SER A 275 6.88 -2.89 -0.23
CA SER A 275 8.16 -3.61 -0.14
C SER A 275 8.61 -4.09 -1.52
N ALA A 276 9.88 -4.46 -1.63
CA ALA A 276 10.43 -5.06 -2.85
C ALA A 276 10.99 -6.45 -2.55
N ALA A 277 10.72 -7.40 -3.44
CA ALA A 277 11.21 -8.78 -3.31
C ALA A 277 12.73 -8.89 -3.49
N ASP A 278 13.36 -7.88 -4.10
CA ASP A 278 14.80 -7.78 -4.32
C ASP A 278 15.49 -6.75 -3.40
N ASP A 279 14.83 -6.31 -2.32
CA ASP A 279 15.43 -5.42 -1.32
C ASP A 279 16.58 -6.14 -0.60
N PRO A 280 17.84 -5.64 -0.69
CA PRO A 280 19.01 -6.27 -0.08
C PRO A 280 19.14 -5.99 1.42
N ILE A 281 18.27 -5.17 2.00
CA ILE A 281 18.22 -4.85 3.43
C ILE A 281 16.96 -5.47 4.06
N CYS A 282 15.80 -5.25 3.44
CA CYS A 282 14.51 -5.76 3.91
C CYS A 282 14.14 -7.04 3.17
N VAL A 283 14.88 -8.11 3.46
CA VAL A 283 14.77 -9.37 2.72
C VAL A 283 13.37 -9.98 2.77
N PRO A 284 12.94 -10.75 1.75
CA PRO A 284 11.61 -11.36 1.72
C PRO A 284 11.26 -12.20 2.95
N ALA A 285 12.27 -12.87 3.55
CA ALA A 285 12.09 -13.67 4.76
C ALA A 285 11.77 -12.85 6.02
N ALA A 286 12.01 -11.53 5.98
CA ALA A 286 11.72 -10.57 7.05
C ALA A 286 10.39 -9.83 6.86
N LEU A 287 9.67 -10.08 5.76
CA LEU A 287 8.34 -9.54 5.53
C LEU A 287 7.29 -10.27 6.40
N PRO A 288 6.21 -9.59 6.80
CA PRO A 288 5.11 -10.26 7.50
C PRO A 288 4.51 -11.36 6.63
N THR A 289 4.11 -12.45 7.26
CA THR A 289 3.46 -13.54 6.54
C THR A 289 2.09 -13.09 6.02
N ARG A 290 1.58 -13.83 5.05
CA ARG A 290 0.24 -13.58 4.50
C ARG A 290 -0.82 -13.57 5.59
N GLU A 291 -0.75 -14.53 6.52
CA GLU A 291 -1.68 -14.68 7.63
C GLU A 291 -1.59 -13.48 8.58
N GLN A 292 -0.40 -12.95 8.85
CA GLN A 292 -0.22 -11.77 9.69
C GLN A 292 -0.84 -10.52 9.07
N VAL A 293 -0.76 -10.38 7.73
CA VAL A 293 -1.37 -9.26 7.00
C VAL A 293 -2.88 -9.42 6.92
N GLU A 294 -3.37 -10.58 6.47
CA GLU A 294 -4.81 -10.85 6.29
C GLU A 294 -5.59 -10.87 7.63
N ALA A 295 -4.90 -11.08 8.76
CA ALA A 295 -5.50 -10.96 10.09
C ALA A 295 -5.90 -9.52 10.46
N ASN A 296 -5.41 -8.49 9.76
CA ASN A 296 -5.77 -7.10 10.02
C ASN A 296 -6.33 -6.41 8.76
N PRO A 297 -7.64 -6.09 8.71
CA PRO A 297 -8.26 -5.46 7.54
C PRO A 297 -7.75 -4.03 7.25
N HIS A 298 -7.02 -3.42 8.19
CA HIS A 298 -6.43 -2.09 7.98
C HIS A 298 -5.08 -2.14 7.27
N VAL A 299 -4.47 -3.31 7.09
CA VAL A 299 -3.10 -3.44 6.56
C VAL A 299 -3.14 -4.01 5.15
N ILE A 300 -2.48 -3.31 4.22
CA ILE A 300 -2.25 -3.77 2.86
C ILE A 300 -0.75 -3.94 2.67
N LEU A 301 -0.29 -5.12 2.28
CA LEU A 301 1.10 -5.34 1.86
C LEU A 301 1.18 -5.49 0.34
N CYS A 302 1.90 -4.57 -0.31
CA CYS A 302 2.28 -4.66 -1.71
C CYS A 302 3.78 -5.00 -1.79
N VAL A 303 4.09 -6.16 -2.39
CA VAL A 303 5.47 -6.58 -2.66
C VAL A 303 5.72 -6.49 -4.17
N ALA A 304 6.48 -5.47 -4.58
CA ALA A 304 6.92 -5.34 -5.96
C ALA A 304 8.00 -6.39 -6.28
N LYS A 305 8.05 -6.86 -7.54
CA LYS A 305 9.11 -7.79 -7.98
C LYS A 305 10.50 -7.18 -7.88
N SER A 306 10.60 -5.87 -8.14
CA SER A 306 11.83 -5.10 -8.08
C SER A 306 11.58 -3.70 -7.52
N GLY A 307 12.47 -3.26 -6.66
CA GLY A 307 12.56 -1.89 -6.14
C GLY A 307 13.89 -1.63 -5.43
N GLY A 308 14.69 -2.65 -5.12
CA GLY A 308 15.81 -2.54 -4.20
C GLY A 308 15.39 -1.91 -2.86
N HIS A 309 16.35 -1.38 -2.11
CA HIS A 309 16.04 -0.60 -0.91
C HIS A 309 15.71 0.84 -1.30
N LEU A 310 14.42 1.18 -1.29
CA LEU A 310 13.85 2.51 -1.61
C LEU A 310 14.10 3.01 -3.05
N GLY A 311 14.53 2.13 -3.97
CA GLY A 311 14.85 2.44 -5.37
C GLY A 311 13.71 2.12 -6.34
N PHE A 312 12.48 2.47 -5.97
CA PHE A 312 11.26 2.21 -6.75
C PHE A 312 11.19 3.08 -8.02
N PHE A 313 12.11 2.89 -8.95
CA PHE A 313 12.24 3.67 -10.18
C PHE A 313 11.47 3.06 -11.36
N GLU A 314 10.86 3.91 -12.19
CA GLU A 314 10.32 3.55 -13.50
C GLU A 314 11.47 3.47 -14.53
N SER A 315 11.37 2.52 -15.47
CA SER A 315 12.31 2.45 -16.59
C SER A 315 12.15 3.68 -17.51
N GLY A 316 13.26 4.16 -18.06
CA GLY A 316 13.35 5.49 -18.67
C GLY A 316 12.65 5.72 -20.01
N ARG A 317 11.63 4.94 -20.36
CA ARG A 317 10.78 5.17 -21.54
C ARG A 317 9.50 4.35 -21.46
N ARG A 318 8.32 4.98 -21.57
CA ARG A 318 7.10 4.22 -21.85
C ARG A 318 7.07 3.83 -23.34
N PRO A 319 6.63 2.62 -23.72
CA PRO A 319 6.63 2.16 -25.12
C PRO A 319 5.80 3.04 -26.07
N ASP A 320 4.87 3.82 -25.53
CA ASP A 320 3.92 4.71 -26.20
C ASP A 320 4.40 6.17 -26.29
N GLU A 321 5.55 6.55 -25.72
CA GLU A 321 6.05 7.93 -25.81
C GLU A 321 6.73 8.21 -27.18
N PRO A 322 6.25 9.21 -27.96
CA PRO A 322 6.83 9.54 -29.26
C PRO A 322 8.29 10.02 -29.15
N LYS A 323 9.10 9.72 -30.18
CA LYS A 323 10.56 9.96 -30.21
C LYS A 323 10.98 11.43 -30.17
N GLN A 324 10.07 12.39 -30.35
CA GLN A 324 10.34 13.82 -30.31
C GLN A 324 9.68 14.41 -29.05
N VAL A 325 10.44 14.46 -27.96
CA VAL A 325 10.14 15.37 -26.86
C VAL A 325 11.28 16.38 -26.83
N ASP A 326 10.89 17.64 -26.90
CA ASP A 326 11.71 18.84 -26.94
C ASP A 326 12.76 18.86 -25.81
N LYS A 327 13.96 19.38 -26.11
CA LYS A 327 15.11 19.45 -25.18
C LYS A 327 14.88 20.40 -23.98
N THR A 328 13.71 21.04 -23.93
CA THR A 328 13.29 21.97 -22.89
C THR A 328 12.53 21.29 -21.73
N GLN A 329 12.23 19.99 -21.82
CA GLN A 329 11.58 19.21 -20.73
C GLN A 329 12.59 18.48 -19.82
N GLU A 330 13.53 19.22 -19.22
CA GLU A 330 14.39 18.70 -18.14
C GLU A 330 13.62 18.44 -16.82
N THR A 331 12.29 18.59 -16.81
CA THR A 331 11.35 18.42 -15.67
C THR A 331 10.84 16.98 -15.42
N LYS A 332 11.25 15.96 -16.20
CA LYS A 332 10.68 14.59 -16.16
C LYS A 332 11.35 13.55 -15.24
N TRP A 333 12.30 13.92 -14.37
CA TRP A 333 13.07 12.94 -13.58
C TRP A 333 12.49 12.66 -12.19
N SER A 334 11.89 13.66 -11.55
CA SER A 334 11.25 13.53 -10.22
C SER A 334 10.07 12.56 -10.19
N GLU A 335 9.39 12.40 -11.32
CA GLU A 335 8.24 11.50 -11.49
C GLU A 335 8.61 10.03 -11.63
N ARG A 336 9.91 9.70 -11.70
CA ARG A 336 10.34 8.32 -11.94
C ARG A 336 10.36 7.46 -10.69
N VAL A 337 10.19 8.01 -9.49
CA VAL A 337 10.01 7.19 -8.28
C VAL A 337 8.53 6.81 -8.17
N TRP A 338 8.14 5.67 -8.73
CA TRP A 338 6.71 5.28 -8.81
C TRP A 338 6.06 5.16 -7.42
N SER A 339 6.85 4.88 -6.37
CA SER A 339 6.32 4.86 -5.00
C SER A 339 5.78 6.22 -4.55
N ALA A 340 6.32 7.34 -5.05
CA ALA A 340 5.76 8.67 -4.77
C ALA A 340 4.36 8.86 -5.36
N ARG A 341 4.09 8.27 -6.54
CA ARG A 341 2.75 8.25 -7.14
C ARG A 341 1.79 7.43 -6.29
N VAL A 342 2.21 6.23 -5.87
CA VAL A 342 1.39 5.34 -5.03
C VAL A 342 1.12 5.95 -3.66
N ILE A 343 2.09 6.65 -3.05
CA ILE A 343 1.88 7.40 -1.81
C ILE A 343 0.77 8.44 -2.00
N ALA A 344 0.82 9.25 -3.06
CA ALA A 344 -0.18 10.28 -3.31
C ALA A 344 -1.57 9.72 -3.66
N GLU A 345 -1.64 8.64 -4.46
CA GLU A 345 -2.89 7.95 -4.77
C GLU A 345 -3.54 7.36 -3.50
N PHE A 346 -2.73 6.76 -2.63
CA PHE A 346 -3.22 6.28 -1.34
C PHE A 346 -3.69 7.44 -0.46
N ALA A 347 -2.92 8.53 -0.38
CA ALA A 347 -3.25 9.74 0.37
C ALA A 347 -4.63 10.31 -0.05
N GLU A 348 -4.87 10.44 -1.36
CA GLU A 348 -6.17 10.91 -1.88
C GLU A 348 -7.30 9.92 -1.60
N SER A 349 -7.04 8.61 -1.56
CA SER A 349 -8.09 7.62 -1.26
C SER A 349 -8.53 7.62 0.21
N VAL A 350 -7.70 8.13 1.13
CA VAL A 350 -8.03 8.24 2.57
C VAL A 350 -8.57 9.61 2.98
N ALA A 351 -8.72 10.56 2.05
CA ALA A 351 -9.27 11.89 2.29
C ALA A 351 -10.71 12.04 1.77
N PRO A 352 -11.72 12.40 2.59
CA PRO A 352 -12.05 11.97 3.95
C PRO A 352 -13.39 11.19 4.03
N GLU A 353 -13.44 10.15 4.88
CA GLU A 353 -14.67 9.64 5.53
C GLU A 353 -15.23 10.59 6.62
N LEU A 354 -14.55 11.70 6.94
CA LEU A 354 -15.02 12.67 7.95
C LEU A 354 -16.27 13.44 7.51
N ALA A 355 -16.53 13.59 6.21
CA ALA A 355 -17.80 14.13 5.72
C ALA A 355 -19.00 13.22 6.07
N MET A 356 -18.78 11.91 6.24
CA MET A 356 -19.82 10.94 6.53
C MET A 356 -20.18 10.85 8.03
N LYS A 357 -19.24 11.16 8.94
CA LYS A 357 -19.52 11.14 10.38
C LYS A 357 -20.41 12.32 10.83
N GLY A 358 -20.28 13.49 10.21
CA GLY A 358 -21.16 14.63 10.43
C GLY A 358 -22.54 14.49 9.76
N LEU A 359 -22.60 13.91 8.56
CA LEU A 359 -23.86 13.65 7.85
C LEU A 359 -24.67 12.51 8.50
N ALA A 360 -24.02 11.49 9.06
CA ALA A 360 -24.70 10.36 9.71
C ALA A 360 -25.55 10.79 10.92
N LEU A 361 -25.12 11.80 11.68
CA LEU A 361 -25.88 12.36 12.80
C LEU A 361 -27.06 13.25 12.38
N LEU A 362 -26.97 13.90 11.22
CA LEU A 362 -28.05 14.74 10.65
C LEU A 362 -29.06 13.94 9.82
N LEU A 363 -28.65 12.79 9.26
CA LEU A 363 -29.48 11.96 8.38
C LEU A 363 -30.16 10.78 9.07
N LEU A 364 -29.83 10.47 10.34
CA LEU A 364 -30.45 9.37 11.08
C LEU A 364 -32.01 9.43 11.14
N PRO A 365 -32.64 10.62 11.28
CA PRO A 365 -34.11 10.72 11.22
C PRO A 365 -34.68 10.54 9.81
N LEU A 366 -33.91 10.89 8.77
CA LEU A 366 -34.28 10.71 7.36
C LEU A 366 -34.07 9.27 6.88
N LEU A 367 -33.09 8.55 7.46
CA LEU A 367 -32.79 7.15 7.17
C LEU A 367 -33.89 6.19 7.66
N LEU A 368 -34.55 6.53 8.78
CA LEU A 368 -35.68 5.74 9.30
C LEU A 368 -36.95 5.92 8.47
N LEU A 369 -37.10 7.07 7.78
CA LEU A 369 -38.20 7.30 6.84
C LEU A 369 -37.95 6.61 5.48
N SER A 370 -36.69 6.48 5.04
CA SER A 370 -36.32 5.81 3.79
C SER A 370 -36.23 4.29 3.88
N LEU A 371 -36.12 3.71 5.09
CA LEU A 371 -36.17 2.26 5.33
C LEU A 371 -37.53 1.62 5.00
N LYS A 372 -38.61 2.40 4.82
CA LYS A 372 -39.88 1.93 4.26
C LYS A 372 -40.00 2.08 2.74
N VAL A 373 -39.03 2.73 2.07
CA VAL A 373 -39.09 3.05 0.63
C VAL A 373 -37.94 2.40 -0.17
N MET A 374 -36.89 1.87 0.45
CA MET A 374 -35.77 1.21 -0.23
C MET A 374 -35.91 -0.31 -0.40
N SER A 375 -36.95 -0.77 -1.11
CA SER A 375 -36.98 -2.13 -1.70
C SER A 375 -36.58 -2.13 -3.19
N SER A 376 -35.84 -1.12 -3.66
CA SER A 376 -35.60 -0.93 -5.10
C SER A 376 -34.32 -0.11 -5.35
N TYR A 377 -33.29 -0.79 -5.91
CA TYR A 377 -31.95 -0.38 -6.40
C TYR A 377 -30.78 -0.44 -5.38
N GLY A 378 -29.64 -1.10 -5.65
CA GLY A 378 -29.09 -1.59 -6.94
C GLY A 378 -28.44 -2.97 -6.87
N ALA A 379 -28.97 -3.92 -7.65
CA ALA A 379 -28.35 -5.22 -7.89
C ALA A 379 -27.32 -5.12 -9.03
N LYS A 380 -26.18 -5.79 -8.90
CA LYS A 380 -25.14 -5.90 -9.95
C LYS A 380 -25.72 -6.66 -11.17
N SER A 381 -25.27 -6.33 -12.38
CA SER A 381 -25.65 -7.10 -13.58
C SER A 381 -25.14 -8.52 -13.42
N SER A 382 -25.94 -9.52 -13.78
CA SER A 382 -25.55 -10.92 -13.69
C SER A 382 -25.92 -11.68 -14.97
N VAL A 383 -25.09 -12.67 -15.32
CA VAL A 383 -25.40 -13.68 -16.33
C VAL A 383 -25.15 -15.06 -15.75
N SER A 384 -26.11 -15.97 -15.91
CA SER A 384 -25.98 -17.37 -15.51
C SER A 384 -25.96 -18.24 -16.76
N LEU A 385 -24.95 -19.10 -16.88
CA LEU A 385 -24.75 -20.03 -18.01
C LEU A 385 -24.92 -21.47 -17.52
N SER A 386 -25.66 -22.28 -18.27
CA SER A 386 -25.97 -23.67 -17.92
C SER A 386 -25.16 -24.66 -18.76
N VAL A 387 -24.60 -25.65 -18.08
CA VAL A 387 -23.83 -26.77 -18.64
C VAL A 387 -24.34 -28.06 -18.00
N GLY A 388 -25.06 -28.89 -18.75
CA GLY A 388 -25.75 -30.06 -18.18
C GLY A 388 -26.75 -29.64 -17.09
N ASN A 389 -26.60 -30.20 -15.89
CA ASN A 389 -27.42 -29.88 -14.71
C ASN A 389 -26.82 -28.80 -13.81
N SER A 390 -25.70 -28.18 -14.21
CA SER A 390 -25.04 -27.11 -13.45
C SER A 390 -25.30 -25.75 -14.08
N TYR A 391 -25.28 -24.71 -13.25
CA TYR A 391 -25.22 -23.33 -13.72
C TYR A 391 -24.16 -22.52 -12.96
N LEU A 392 -23.48 -21.64 -13.69
CA LEU A 392 -22.51 -20.69 -13.15
C LEU A 392 -23.03 -19.28 -13.36
N THR A 393 -23.09 -18.50 -12.27
CA THR A 393 -23.53 -17.11 -12.32
C THR A 393 -22.33 -16.18 -12.18
N PHE A 394 -22.24 -15.23 -13.10
CA PHE A 394 -21.20 -14.22 -13.17
C PHE A 394 -21.82 -12.85 -12.94
N ASN A 395 -21.34 -12.14 -11.92
CA ASN A 395 -21.73 -10.75 -11.68
C ASN A 395 -20.71 -9.82 -12.31
N PHE A 396 -21.15 -8.82 -13.08
CA PHE A 396 -20.28 -7.88 -13.77
C PHE A 396 -20.84 -6.45 -13.75
N ALA A 397 -19.95 -5.47 -13.90
CA ALA A 397 -20.30 -4.05 -13.86
C ALA A 397 -19.92 -3.30 -15.15
N ILE A 398 -19.00 -3.85 -15.95
CA ILE A 398 -18.37 -3.19 -17.09
C ILE A 398 -19.04 -3.63 -18.39
N THR A 399 -19.41 -2.67 -19.24
CA THR A 399 -19.88 -2.90 -20.61
C THR A 399 -18.71 -2.80 -21.58
N GLN A 400 -18.82 -3.36 -22.79
CA GLN A 400 -17.75 -3.39 -23.80
C GLN A 400 -16.43 -4.03 -23.35
N ARG A 401 -16.49 -4.92 -22.36
CA ARG A 401 -15.42 -5.85 -22.02
C ARG A 401 -15.82 -7.23 -22.54
N CYS A 402 -14.89 -7.92 -23.18
CA CYS A 402 -15.13 -9.28 -23.60
C CYS A 402 -14.78 -10.26 -22.48
N PHE A 403 -15.72 -11.11 -22.12
CA PHE A 403 -15.56 -12.17 -21.12
C PHE A 403 -15.39 -13.50 -21.82
N SER A 404 -14.19 -14.07 -21.72
CA SER A 404 -13.85 -15.40 -22.24
C SER A 404 -14.31 -16.47 -21.26
N LEU A 405 -15.00 -17.48 -21.80
CA LEU A 405 -15.67 -18.55 -21.08
C LEU A 405 -14.98 -19.90 -21.25
N ALA A 406 -14.05 -20.00 -22.20
CA ALA A 406 -13.35 -21.24 -22.54
C ALA A 406 -12.80 -22.01 -21.33
N PRO A 407 -12.18 -21.37 -20.32
CA PRO A 407 -11.63 -22.13 -19.20
C PRO A 407 -12.68 -22.63 -18.19
N CYS A 408 -13.94 -22.15 -18.23
CA CYS A 408 -14.98 -22.55 -17.26
C CYS A 408 -15.63 -23.90 -17.61
N TYR A 409 -15.83 -24.17 -18.90
CA TYR A 409 -16.68 -25.29 -19.34
C TYR A 409 -16.35 -25.80 -20.74
N ASP A 410 -15.13 -25.57 -21.24
CA ASP A 410 -14.68 -26.06 -22.56
C ASP A 410 -15.63 -25.62 -23.69
N ASN A 411 -16.06 -24.35 -23.62
CA ASN A 411 -17.01 -23.72 -24.54
C ASN A 411 -18.39 -24.40 -24.65
N LYS A 412 -18.76 -25.31 -23.75
CA LYS A 412 -20.06 -25.98 -23.72
C LYS A 412 -21.05 -25.21 -22.83
N ALA A 413 -22.08 -24.61 -23.42
CA ALA A 413 -23.20 -24.00 -22.70
C ALA A 413 -24.51 -24.16 -23.47
N SER A 414 -25.57 -24.66 -22.83
CA SER A 414 -26.87 -24.90 -23.47
C SER A 414 -27.84 -23.72 -23.35
N PHE A 415 -27.69 -22.92 -22.30
CA PHE A 415 -28.63 -21.87 -21.96
C PHE A 415 -27.95 -20.73 -21.18
N ALA A 416 -28.43 -19.50 -21.38
CA ALA A 416 -28.05 -18.34 -20.58
C ALA A 416 -29.28 -17.62 -20.04
N THR A 417 -29.19 -17.09 -18.83
CA THR A 417 -30.12 -16.10 -18.28
C THR A 417 -29.34 -14.88 -17.81
N TRP A 418 -29.97 -13.72 -17.76
CA TRP A 418 -29.33 -12.53 -17.22
C TRP A 418 -30.33 -11.68 -16.45
N GLN A 419 -29.79 -10.92 -15.50
CA GLN A 419 -30.55 -9.98 -14.70
C GLN A 419 -29.80 -8.67 -14.51
N PHE A 420 -30.57 -7.60 -14.27
CA PHE A 420 -30.07 -6.27 -13.94
C PHE A 420 -29.12 -5.66 -14.98
N LEU A 421 -29.24 -6.03 -16.27
CA LEU A 421 -28.52 -5.35 -17.34
C LEU A 421 -28.84 -3.84 -17.34
N LYS A 422 -27.83 -3.03 -17.65
CA LYS A 422 -27.99 -1.58 -17.77
C LYS A 422 -29.00 -1.24 -18.88
N LYS A 423 -29.75 -0.15 -18.70
CA LYS A 423 -30.70 0.34 -19.71
C LYS A 423 -29.94 0.60 -21.03
N ASP A 424 -30.60 0.34 -22.15
CA ASP A 424 -30.06 0.58 -23.50
C ASP A 424 -28.80 -0.22 -23.84
N THR A 425 -28.61 -1.38 -23.20
CA THR A 425 -27.53 -2.33 -23.50
C THR A 425 -28.08 -3.64 -24.07
N LYS A 426 -27.22 -4.40 -24.75
CA LYS A 426 -27.54 -5.74 -25.26
C LYS A 426 -26.45 -6.71 -24.85
N ILE A 427 -26.81 -7.88 -24.36
CA ILE A 427 -25.86 -8.97 -24.14
C ILE A 427 -25.70 -9.77 -25.43
N VAL A 428 -24.46 -10.06 -25.82
CA VAL A 428 -24.11 -10.76 -27.05
C VAL A 428 -23.16 -11.90 -26.71
N PHE A 429 -23.45 -13.08 -27.25
CA PHE A 429 -22.67 -14.30 -27.06
C PHE A 429 -22.02 -14.70 -28.38
N TYR A 430 -20.82 -15.29 -28.32
CA TYR A 430 -19.98 -15.56 -29.48
C TYR A 430 -19.48 -17.00 -29.49
N LEU A 431 -19.28 -17.57 -30.69
CA LEU A 431 -18.67 -18.89 -30.86
C LEU A 431 -17.16 -18.87 -30.66
N GLU A 432 -16.53 -17.73 -30.89
CA GLU A 432 -15.07 -17.58 -30.80
C GLU A 432 -14.68 -16.90 -29.48
N ASN A 433 -13.41 -17.08 -29.11
CA ASN A 433 -12.80 -16.30 -28.05
C ASN A 433 -12.72 -14.82 -28.48
N GLU A 434 -12.49 -13.92 -27.53
CA GLU A 434 -12.32 -12.49 -27.82
C GLU A 434 -13.54 -11.78 -28.44
N CYS A 435 -14.74 -12.36 -28.32
CA CYS A 435 -15.98 -11.73 -28.76
C CYS A 435 -15.97 -11.32 -30.24
N GLN A 436 -15.40 -12.19 -31.07
CA GLN A 436 -15.31 -12.04 -32.52
C GLN A 436 -16.17 -13.09 -33.25
N GLY A 437 -16.33 -12.89 -34.55
CA GLY A 437 -16.98 -13.86 -35.43
C GLY A 437 -18.49 -14.00 -35.22
N LYS A 438 -18.98 -15.24 -35.36
CA LYS A 438 -20.42 -15.54 -35.31
C LYS A 438 -20.98 -15.31 -33.91
N SER A 439 -22.04 -14.51 -33.83
CA SER A 439 -22.65 -14.06 -32.58
C SER A 439 -24.17 -14.27 -32.54
N VAL A 440 -24.71 -14.38 -31.34
CA VAL A 440 -26.15 -14.33 -31.06
C VAL A 440 -26.41 -13.28 -30.00
N THR A 441 -27.40 -12.41 -30.26
CA THR A 441 -27.75 -11.31 -29.36
C THR A 441 -28.95 -11.70 -28.50
N GLY A 442 -28.81 -11.59 -27.18
CA GLY A 442 -29.93 -11.71 -26.25
C GLY A 442 -30.91 -10.55 -26.38
N SER A 443 -32.12 -10.71 -25.86
CA SER A 443 -33.10 -9.61 -25.84
C SER A 443 -32.52 -8.39 -25.11
N GLY A 444 -32.75 -7.18 -25.64
CA GLY A 444 -32.28 -5.90 -25.06
C GLY A 444 -33.01 -5.50 -23.78
N THR A 445 -33.47 -6.47 -23.00
CA THR A 445 -34.29 -6.32 -21.80
C THR A 445 -33.41 -6.49 -20.56
N ARG A 446 -33.77 -5.80 -19.47
CA ARG A 446 -33.03 -5.87 -18.20
C ARG A 446 -32.91 -7.27 -17.60
N ARG A 447 -33.88 -8.13 -17.89
CA ARG A 447 -33.87 -9.57 -17.59
C ARG A 447 -34.21 -10.33 -18.86
N GLY A 448 -33.61 -11.49 -19.05
CA GLY A 448 -33.88 -12.30 -20.22
C GLY A 448 -33.19 -13.65 -20.16
N SER A 449 -33.43 -14.44 -21.19
CA SER A 449 -32.88 -15.77 -21.34
C SER A 449 -32.69 -16.11 -22.81
N LEU A 450 -31.74 -16.98 -23.10
CA LEU A 450 -31.43 -17.45 -24.44
C LEU A 450 -31.02 -18.92 -24.40
N LYS A 451 -31.73 -19.77 -25.15
CA LYS A 451 -31.31 -21.15 -25.44
C LYS A 451 -30.40 -21.15 -26.65
N PHE A 452 -29.20 -21.67 -26.50
CA PHE A 452 -28.21 -21.67 -27.57
C PHE A 452 -28.54 -22.70 -28.66
N THR A 453 -29.29 -23.75 -28.34
CA THR A 453 -29.85 -24.70 -29.31
C THR A 453 -30.82 -24.08 -30.29
N ASP A 454 -31.50 -23.00 -29.88
CA ASP A 454 -32.52 -22.33 -30.69
C ASP A 454 -31.90 -21.28 -31.62
N ALA A 455 -30.60 -21.01 -31.45
CA ALA A 455 -29.82 -20.08 -32.26
C ALA A 455 -28.99 -20.85 -33.30
N GLN A 456 -29.20 -20.51 -34.58
CA GLN A 456 -28.62 -21.25 -35.71
C GLN A 456 -27.08 -21.34 -35.62
N GLY A 457 -26.56 -22.53 -35.31
CA GLY A 457 -25.12 -22.83 -35.22
C GLY A 457 -24.45 -22.53 -33.88
N PHE A 458 -25.23 -22.35 -32.81
CA PHE A 458 -24.77 -22.24 -31.42
C PHE A 458 -24.99 -23.54 -30.61
N ASP A 459 -24.98 -24.71 -31.29
CA ASP A 459 -25.33 -26.03 -30.75
C ASP A 459 -24.59 -26.41 -29.46
N LYS A 460 -25.12 -25.92 -28.34
CA LYS A 460 -24.53 -25.96 -27.00
C LYS A 460 -23.09 -25.43 -26.93
N HIS A 461 -22.72 -24.50 -27.83
CA HIS A 461 -21.37 -23.97 -27.92
C HIS A 461 -21.33 -22.45 -27.82
N VAL A 462 -20.59 -21.93 -26.83
CA VAL A 462 -20.36 -20.50 -26.60
C VAL A 462 -19.01 -20.31 -25.93
N SER A 463 -18.17 -19.45 -26.51
CA SER A 463 -16.79 -19.24 -26.04
C SER A 463 -16.58 -17.90 -25.36
N SER A 464 -17.41 -16.90 -25.63
CA SER A 464 -17.33 -15.61 -24.96
C SER A 464 -18.64 -14.83 -24.98
N PHE A 465 -18.76 -13.82 -24.12
CA PHE A 465 -19.88 -12.88 -24.13
C PHE A 465 -19.44 -11.44 -23.86
N MET A 466 -20.24 -10.48 -24.31
CA MET A 466 -20.04 -9.06 -24.08
C MET A 466 -21.36 -8.32 -23.95
N VAL A 467 -21.41 -7.31 -23.09
CA VAL A 467 -22.54 -6.38 -23.01
C VAL A 467 -22.24 -5.12 -23.81
N TRP A 468 -22.92 -4.96 -24.94
CA TRP A 468 -22.79 -3.84 -25.84
C TRP A 468 -23.54 -2.63 -25.30
N LYS A 469 -22.86 -1.48 -25.27
CA LYS A 469 -23.45 -0.17 -24.97
C LYS A 469 -23.50 0.73 -26.21
N ASP A 470 -22.59 0.51 -27.16
CA ASP A 470 -22.55 1.19 -28.45
C ASP A 470 -22.82 0.19 -29.59
N ARG A 471 -22.96 0.73 -30.81
CA ARG A 471 -23.22 -0.07 -32.02
C ARG A 471 -21.96 -0.64 -32.67
N THR A 472 -20.77 -0.38 -32.11
CA THR A 472 -19.51 -0.77 -32.74
C THR A 472 -19.21 -2.27 -32.61
N GLY A 473 -19.76 -2.90 -31.56
CA GLY A 473 -19.58 -4.32 -31.29
C GLY A 473 -18.13 -4.72 -30.95
N ARG A 474 -17.29 -3.77 -30.53
CA ARG A 474 -15.87 -4.00 -30.20
C ARG A 474 -15.61 -3.95 -28.71
N ALA A 475 -14.72 -4.83 -28.24
CA ALA A 475 -14.25 -4.88 -26.85
C ALA A 475 -13.25 -3.75 -26.57
N ILE A 476 -13.73 -2.53 -26.28
CA ILE A 476 -12.88 -1.37 -25.96
C ILE A 476 -12.36 -1.37 -24.52
N ASN A 477 -12.99 -2.11 -23.61
CA ASN A 477 -12.61 -2.20 -22.19
C ASN A 477 -11.81 -3.49 -21.88
N GLY A 478 -11.14 -4.03 -22.90
CA GLY A 478 -10.24 -5.17 -22.81
C GLY A 478 -10.91 -6.54 -22.82
N PHE A 479 -10.08 -7.57 -22.62
CA PHE A 479 -10.45 -8.98 -22.57
C PHE A 479 -10.19 -9.53 -21.17
N MET A 480 -11.05 -10.43 -20.70
CA MET A 480 -10.90 -11.06 -19.40
C MET A 480 -11.32 -12.53 -19.46
N ASP A 481 -10.44 -13.42 -19.01
CA ASP A 481 -10.82 -14.80 -18.71
C ASP A 481 -11.54 -14.83 -17.37
N ILE A 482 -12.85 -15.08 -17.37
CA ILE A 482 -13.66 -15.03 -16.16
C ILE A 482 -13.50 -16.28 -15.27
N CYS A 483 -12.61 -17.20 -15.64
CA CYS A 483 -12.54 -18.56 -15.12
C CYS A 483 -11.17 -18.93 -14.50
N TYR A 484 -10.20 -18.01 -14.46
CA TYR A 484 -8.89 -18.27 -13.85
C TYR A 484 -9.03 -18.40 -12.32
N GLY A 485 -8.84 -19.61 -11.79
CA GLY A 485 -8.97 -19.93 -10.35
C GLY A 485 -9.94 -21.08 -10.00
N TRP A 486 -10.61 -21.67 -11.00
CA TRP A 486 -11.65 -22.68 -10.77
C TRP A 486 -11.17 -24.00 -10.11
N GLU A 487 -9.92 -24.44 -10.33
CA GLU A 487 -9.38 -25.67 -9.71
C GLU A 487 -9.09 -25.55 -8.19
N ARG A 488 -9.11 -24.34 -7.61
CA ARG A 488 -8.88 -24.12 -6.16
C ARG A 488 -10.18 -23.97 -5.35
N ALA A 489 -11.34 -23.97 -5.99
CA ALA A 489 -12.62 -23.64 -5.36
C ALA A 489 -13.32 -24.80 -4.62
N THR A 490 -12.75 -26.01 -4.63
CA THR A 490 -13.33 -27.16 -3.91
C THR A 490 -12.92 -27.25 -2.44
N ILE A 491 -12.09 -26.34 -1.91
CA ILE A 491 -11.71 -26.32 -0.48
C ILE A 491 -11.72 -24.88 0.07
N SER A 492 -12.93 -24.32 0.22
CA SER A 492 -13.37 -23.51 1.38
C SER A 492 -14.57 -22.65 0.98
N PRO A 493 -15.69 -22.72 1.71
CA PRO A 493 -16.76 -21.74 1.61
C PRO A 493 -16.35 -20.55 2.47
N PHE A 494 -16.09 -19.37 1.91
CA PHE A 494 -16.44 -18.07 2.49
C PHE A 494 -16.05 -16.94 1.52
N ASN A 495 -16.98 -16.00 1.38
CA ASN A 495 -17.05 -14.94 0.38
C ASN A 495 -15.82 -14.03 0.32
N VAL A 496 -15.24 -13.89 -0.87
CA VAL A 496 -14.36 -12.76 -1.22
C VAL A 496 -15.26 -11.61 -1.67
N SER A 497 -15.34 -10.57 -0.85
CA SER A 497 -15.94 -9.29 -1.20
C SER A 497 -14.85 -8.28 -1.55
N ASP A 498 -14.69 -8.04 -2.84
CA ASP A 498 -14.23 -6.76 -3.37
C ASP A 498 -15.24 -6.30 -4.42
N GLY A 499 -15.17 -5.05 -4.87
CA GLY A 499 -15.94 -4.50 -5.99
C GLY A 499 -15.77 -5.24 -7.34
N ASN A 500 -15.11 -6.40 -7.32
CA ASN A 500 -14.77 -7.26 -8.44
C ASN A 500 -15.94 -8.18 -8.86
N GLU A 501 -15.82 -8.63 -10.10
CA GLU A 501 -16.74 -9.55 -10.76
C GLU A 501 -16.68 -10.90 -10.04
N THR A 502 -17.81 -11.37 -9.51
CA THR A 502 -17.87 -12.54 -8.62
C THR A 502 -18.54 -13.72 -9.33
N ILE A 503 -18.08 -14.93 -9.07
CA ILE A 503 -18.67 -16.18 -9.56
C ILE A 503 -19.46 -16.85 -8.43
N SER A 504 -20.66 -17.32 -8.72
CA SER A 504 -21.49 -18.10 -7.79
C SER A 504 -21.92 -19.42 -8.44
N TYR A 505 -21.73 -20.54 -7.73
CA TYR A 505 -22.09 -21.90 -8.21
C TYR A 505 -23.30 -22.44 -7.44
N TYR A 506 -24.16 -23.17 -8.15
CA TYR A 506 -25.25 -23.93 -7.57
C TYR A 506 -25.46 -25.21 -8.40
N SER A 507 -25.47 -26.37 -7.74
CA SER A 507 -25.93 -27.63 -8.34
C SER A 507 -27.31 -27.98 -7.79
N SER A 508 -28.29 -28.22 -8.66
CA SER A 508 -29.56 -28.80 -8.25
C SER A 508 -29.41 -30.32 -8.07
N SER A 509 -29.42 -30.80 -6.82
CA SER A 509 -29.77 -32.19 -6.50
C SER A 509 -31.18 -32.19 -5.94
N ASP A 510 -32.16 -32.64 -6.72
CA ASP A 510 -33.52 -32.85 -6.23
C ASP A 510 -33.71 -34.26 -5.65
N SER A 511 -34.41 -34.27 -4.50
CA SER A 511 -35.38 -35.26 -3.98
C SER A 511 -34.92 -36.68 -3.60
N GLU A 512 -35.01 -37.04 -2.31
CA GLU A 512 -36.11 -37.87 -1.75
C GLU A 512 -35.97 -38.20 -0.24
N ALA A 513 -37.12 -38.12 0.44
CA ALA A 513 -37.68 -38.96 1.52
C ALA A 513 -36.85 -39.54 2.71
N SER A 514 -37.36 -39.20 3.91
CA SER A 514 -37.62 -40.04 5.11
C SER A 514 -36.53 -40.89 5.80
N ASP A 515 -36.63 -40.81 7.14
CA ASP A 515 -36.31 -41.79 8.18
C ASP A 515 -34.94 -41.82 8.87
N SER A 516 -35.04 -41.62 10.19
CA SER A 516 -34.28 -42.13 11.34
C SER A 516 -32.88 -42.72 11.12
N ALA A 517 -31.89 -42.24 11.89
CA ALA A 517 -31.33 -42.97 13.04
C ALA A 517 -30.06 -42.28 13.60
N GLU A 518 -29.74 -42.70 14.82
CA GLU A 518 -28.72 -42.26 15.76
C GLU A 518 -27.25 -42.19 15.30
N ALA A 519 -26.51 -41.37 16.06
CA ALA A 519 -25.16 -41.57 16.61
C ALA A 519 -23.98 -41.90 15.70
N GLY A 520 -22.85 -41.22 15.93
CA GLY A 520 -21.55 -41.73 15.52
C GLY A 520 -20.44 -40.70 15.46
N VAL A 521 -19.74 -40.54 16.58
CA VAL A 521 -18.35 -40.04 16.64
C VAL A 521 -17.48 -40.82 15.63
N VAL A 522 -16.44 -40.18 15.06
CA VAL A 522 -15.04 -40.67 15.03
C VAL A 522 -14.19 -39.83 14.07
N ALA A 523 -13.08 -39.32 14.61
CA ALA A 523 -11.96 -38.73 13.91
C ALA A 523 -11.16 -39.77 13.12
N SER A 524 -10.59 -39.40 11.98
CA SER A 524 -9.36 -40.01 11.43
C SER A 524 -8.90 -39.22 10.19
N THR A 525 -7.78 -38.49 10.28
CA THR A 525 -6.47 -38.83 9.69
C THR A 525 -6.44 -38.88 8.16
N THR A 526 -5.63 -38.01 7.54
CA THR A 526 -4.31 -38.33 6.97
C THR A 526 -3.99 -37.41 5.78
N LEU A 527 -2.78 -36.86 5.82
CA LEU A 527 -2.06 -36.17 4.75
C LEU A 527 -2.17 -36.85 3.37
N ARG A 528 -2.16 -36.01 2.33
CA ARG A 528 -1.07 -36.01 1.34
C ARG A 528 -0.82 -34.61 0.82
#